data_AF-A0A7C7Q190-F1
#
_entry.id   AF-A0A7C7Q190-F1
#
_cell.length_a   1.000
_cell.length_b   1.000
_cell.length_c   1.000
_cell.angle_alpha   90.00
_cell.angle_beta   90.00
_cell.angle_gamma   90.00
#
_symmetry.space_group_name_H-M   'P 1'
#
loop_
_entity.id
_entity.type
_entity.pdbx_description
1 polymer ?
#
loop_
_entity_poly.entity_id
_entity_poly.type
_entity_poly.pdbx_seq_one_letter_code
_entity_poly.pdbx_strand_id
1 'polypeptide(L)'
;MAAHLEGRGCSVLDIAGLAQKGGAVVSHIRLAPQPDDIHAVRVSAGGAGLILGCDLVVASGFEALSKIKQGETRAVINSHQVMTGDFTRNPDLTFPGGELERLIAEASGPGQADFIDATRIATALLGDSIATNLFMLGYAWQKGLVPLSAEAINQAIELNAVAVEANKRAFRWGRRAAHDLAAVERTVTPAEEPQSHHLSQSLEEIIQRRVDFLTGYQNAAYAKRYAALVGRLRKAESEKAPGFSGLAEAVARYYFKLLAVKDEYEVARLYAGPEFAQKLNEQFEGDFKLSFHLAPPLFAKRDPDTGELQKQEFGAWMLPVLRTMAKLKGLRGTALDIFGYSAERRMERGLIRDYETLMEEIAGKLTPDNHALAMELASIPEKIRGYGHVKEAHVKTAKACEADLLTAFRDPAQRQTAAE
;
A
#
# COMPACT_ATOMS: atom_id res chain seq x y z
N MET A 1 26.79 2.51 22.68
CA MET A 1 27.27 1.28 23.33
C MET A 1 28.50 0.69 22.64
N ALA A 2 28.42 0.22 21.38
CA ALA A 2 29.55 -0.40 20.68
C ALA A 2 30.85 0.46 20.70
N ALA A 3 30.75 1.75 20.40
CA ALA A 3 31.90 2.67 20.50
C ALA A 3 32.51 2.77 21.92
N HIS A 4 31.66 2.71 22.96
CA HIS A 4 32.11 2.75 24.34
C HIS A 4 32.87 1.49 24.75
N LEU A 5 32.45 0.31 24.26
CA LEU A 5 33.16 -0.96 24.47
C LEU A 5 34.57 -0.95 23.89
N GLU A 6 34.80 -0.16 22.84
CA GLU A 6 36.13 0.03 22.22
C GLU A 6 36.94 1.18 22.84
N GLY A 7 36.41 1.85 23.86
CA GLY A 7 37.05 3.04 24.45
C GLY A 7 37.05 4.28 23.54
N ARG A 8 36.26 4.28 22.47
CA ARG A 8 36.14 5.42 21.53
C ARG A 8 35.20 6.50 22.06
N GLY A 9 35.45 7.73 21.63
CA GLY A 9 34.51 8.84 21.82
C GLY A 9 33.23 8.62 21.03
N CYS A 10 32.08 8.86 21.64
CA CYS A 10 30.77 8.78 20.99
C CYS A 10 29.85 9.89 21.51
N SER A 11 29.14 10.54 20.60
CA SER A 11 28.12 11.53 20.92
C SER A 11 26.91 11.33 20.01
N VAL A 12 25.72 11.41 20.60
CA VAL A 12 24.44 11.15 19.93
C VAL A 12 23.48 12.31 20.24
N LEU A 13 22.87 12.87 19.20
CA LEU A 13 21.77 13.83 19.30
C LEU A 13 20.63 13.36 18.42
N ASP A 14 19.51 13.04 19.06
CA ASP A 14 18.28 12.64 18.39
C ASP A 14 17.34 13.83 18.21
N ILE A 15 16.85 14.02 16.99
CA ILE A 15 15.86 15.03 16.64
C ILE A 15 14.62 14.29 16.16
N ALA A 16 13.54 14.35 16.94
CA ALA A 16 12.25 13.78 16.59
C ALA A 16 11.33 14.87 16.02
N GLY A 17 10.67 14.58 14.91
CA GLY A 17 9.60 15.42 14.37
C GLY A 17 8.39 15.50 15.31
N LEU A 18 7.56 16.53 15.14
CA LEU A 18 6.40 16.80 15.99
C LEU A 18 5.30 15.72 15.94
N ALA A 19 5.34 14.81 14.97
CA ALA A 19 4.32 13.78 14.79
C ALA A 19 4.58 12.55 15.68
N GLN A 20 3.57 12.15 16.47
CA GLN A 20 3.65 11.02 17.41
C GLN A 20 3.81 9.64 16.72
N LYS A 21 3.41 9.51 15.45
CA LYS A 21 3.62 8.32 14.61
C LYS A 21 3.95 8.76 13.18
N GLY A 22 5.00 8.18 12.59
CA GLY A 22 5.42 8.51 11.21
C GLY A 22 6.13 9.86 11.07
N GLY A 23 6.54 10.49 12.17
CA GLY A 23 7.39 11.68 12.13
C GLY A 23 8.82 11.36 11.71
N ALA A 24 9.44 12.26 10.95
CA ALA A 24 10.85 12.14 10.61
C ALA A 24 11.72 12.16 11.88
N VAL A 25 12.60 11.17 12.02
CA VAL A 25 13.59 11.11 13.11
C VAL A 25 14.98 11.14 12.50
N VAL A 26 15.82 12.05 12.97
CA VAL A 26 17.21 12.19 12.52
C VAL A 26 18.13 12.10 13.73
N SER A 27 19.07 11.17 13.69
CA SER A 27 20.10 11.01 14.72
C SER A 27 21.44 11.50 14.19
N HIS A 28 22.03 12.48 14.87
CA HIS A 28 23.42 12.88 14.65
C HIS A 28 24.32 12.01 15.52
N ILE A 29 25.19 11.23 14.89
CA ILE A 29 26.15 10.36 15.58
C ILE A 29 27.56 10.81 15.22
N ARG A 30 28.38 11.11 16.23
CA ARG A 30 29.81 11.37 16.06
C ARG A 30 30.61 10.30 16.76
N LEU A 31 31.60 9.79 16.05
CA LEU A 31 32.58 8.83 16.56
C LEU A 31 33.96 9.47 16.44
N ALA A 32 34.77 9.33 17.48
CA ALA A 32 36.14 9.82 17.51
C ALA A 32 37.07 8.80 18.19
N PRO A 33 38.38 8.83 17.93
CA PRO A 33 39.35 7.96 18.60
C PRO A 33 39.29 8.09 20.13
N GLN A 34 39.21 9.33 20.65
CA GLN A 34 39.08 9.59 22.08
C GLN A 34 37.81 10.42 22.39
N PRO A 35 37.21 10.28 23.60
CA PRO A 35 36.06 11.09 24.00
C PRO A 35 36.31 12.60 23.92
N ASP A 36 37.50 13.05 24.31
CA ASP A 36 37.86 14.47 24.37
C ASP A 36 37.97 15.14 22.99
N ASP A 37 38.04 14.36 21.91
CA ASP A 37 38.06 14.85 20.53
C ASP A 37 36.68 15.35 20.04
N ILE A 38 35.61 15.11 20.80
CA ILE A 38 34.26 15.51 20.43
C ILE A 38 33.89 16.85 21.11
N HIS A 39 34.01 17.94 20.35
CA HIS A 39 33.68 19.28 20.82
C HIS A 39 32.27 19.76 20.47
N ALA A 40 31.54 19.03 19.62
CA ALA A 40 30.18 19.37 19.22
C ALA A 40 29.35 18.11 19.01
N VAL A 41 28.09 18.11 19.45
CA VAL A 41 27.19 16.95 19.38
C VAL A 41 26.50 16.87 18.01
N ARG A 42 26.16 18.03 17.40
CA ARG A 42 25.50 18.09 16.09
C ARG A 42 26.51 17.94 14.96
N VAL A 43 26.16 17.19 13.91
CA VAL A 43 26.94 17.13 12.67
C VAL A 43 26.75 18.44 11.89
N SER A 44 27.86 19.08 11.51
CA SER A 44 27.87 20.32 10.73
C SER A 44 27.39 20.09 9.29
N ALA A 45 27.03 21.17 8.60
CA ALA A 45 26.74 21.09 7.17
C ALA A 45 27.96 20.54 6.40
N GLY A 46 27.72 19.61 5.47
CA GLY A 46 28.78 18.87 4.76
C GLY A 46 29.72 18.05 5.66
N GLY A 47 29.37 17.83 6.93
CA GLY A 47 30.24 17.19 7.91
C GLY A 47 30.01 15.69 8.09
N ALA A 48 29.07 15.07 7.36
CA ALA A 48 28.78 13.65 7.50
C ALA A 48 29.76 12.81 6.66
N GLY A 49 30.38 11.80 7.25
CA GLY A 49 31.07 10.75 6.49
C GLY A 49 30.10 9.70 5.92
N LEU A 50 28.98 9.47 6.61
CA LEU A 50 27.95 8.51 6.24
C LEU A 50 26.55 9.08 6.52
N ILE A 51 25.65 8.95 5.55
CA ILE A 51 24.21 8.99 5.74
C ILE A 51 23.67 7.56 5.70
N LEU A 52 23.17 7.08 6.83
CA LEU A 52 22.46 5.79 6.92
C LEU A 52 20.96 6.05 6.93
N GLY A 53 20.33 6.02 5.77
CA GLY A 53 18.92 6.35 5.59
C GLY A 53 18.05 5.10 5.70
N CYS A 54 17.41 4.87 6.83
CA CYS A 54 16.44 3.76 6.98
C CYS A 54 15.07 4.03 6.35
N ASP A 55 14.82 5.28 5.96
CA ASP A 55 13.61 5.76 5.28
C ASP A 55 14.02 6.76 4.18
N LEU A 56 13.51 6.56 2.97
CA LEU A 56 13.88 7.36 1.80
C LEU A 56 13.43 8.83 1.93
N VAL A 57 12.24 9.07 2.47
CA VAL A 57 11.69 10.44 2.62
C VAL A 57 12.51 11.23 3.63
N VAL A 58 12.82 10.65 4.78
CA VAL A 58 13.64 11.29 5.80
C VAL A 58 15.06 11.57 5.29
N ALA A 59 15.67 10.61 4.59
CA ALA A 59 17.01 10.77 4.02
C ALA A 59 17.07 11.84 2.92
N SER A 60 15.98 12.04 2.19
CA SER A 60 15.82 13.12 1.20
C SER A 60 15.44 14.48 1.81
N GLY A 61 15.25 14.54 3.13
CA GLY A 61 14.90 15.78 3.83
C GLY A 61 16.09 16.74 3.98
N PHE A 62 15.79 18.04 4.13
CA PHE A 62 16.80 19.09 4.27
C PHE A 62 17.83 18.82 5.39
N GLU A 63 17.40 18.31 6.55
CA GLU A 63 18.30 18.01 7.66
C GLU A 63 19.35 16.95 7.32
N ALA A 64 19.02 15.95 6.49
CA ALA A 64 19.98 14.94 6.03
C ALA A 64 20.84 15.46 4.89
N LEU A 65 20.22 16.03 3.85
CA LEU A 65 20.92 16.54 2.66
C LEU A 65 21.93 17.63 2.99
N SER A 66 21.61 18.54 3.92
CA SER A 66 22.54 19.61 4.32
C SER A 66 23.84 19.09 4.95
N LYS A 67 23.90 17.82 5.40
CA LYS A 67 25.09 17.20 5.98
C LYS A 67 25.96 16.49 4.95
N ILE A 68 25.44 16.29 3.74
CA ILE A 68 26.15 15.65 2.64
C ILE A 68 27.15 16.64 2.05
N LYS A 69 28.38 16.17 1.87
CA LYS A 69 29.41 16.80 1.06
C LYS A 69 29.64 15.95 -0.17
N GLN A 70 29.35 16.52 -1.32
CA GLN A 70 29.43 15.83 -2.61
C GLN A 70 30.83 15.25 -2.82
N GLY A 71 30.89 13.97 -3.20
CA GLY A 71 32.14 13.24 -3.43
C GLY A 71 32.82 12.72 -2.16
N GLU A 72 32.45 13.17 -0.96
CA GLU A 72 33.09 12.75 0.30
C GLU A 72 32.15 11.91 1.18
N THR A 73 30.88 12.31 1.29
CA THR A 73 29.89 11.60 2.09
C THR A 73 29.39 10.36 1.35
N ARG A 74 29.37 9.22 2.03
CA ARG A 74 28.70 8.00 1.55
C ARG A 74 27.25 7.96 2.01
N ALA A 75 26.34 7.50 1.15
CA ALA A 75 24.95 7.31 1.50
C ALA A 75 24.57 5.83 1.32
N VAL A 76 23.96 5.23 2.33
CA VAL A 76 23.36 3.90 2.26
C VAL A 76 21.90 4.07 2.62
N ILE A 77 21.03 3.95 1.61
CA ILE A 77 19.63 4.35 1.69
C ILE A 77 18.73 3.14 1.45
N ASN A 78 17.75 2.98 2.34
CA ASN A 78 16.66 2.06 2.15
C ASN A 78 15.67 2.65 1.14
N SER A 79 15.57 2.06 -0.05
CA SER A 79 14.67 2.54 -1.12
C SER A 79 13.22 2.07 -0.95
N HIS A 80 12.92 1.34 0.13
CA HIS A 80 11.57 0.88 0.39
C HIS A 80 10.59 2.04 0.50
N GLN A 81 9.53 1.99 -0.30
CA GLN A 81 8.54 3.05 -0.37
C GLN A 81 7.53 2.91 0.76
N VAL A 82 7.67 3.74 1.79
CA VAL A 82 6.68 3.85 2.87
C VAL A 82 5.86 5.12 2.63
N MET A 83 4.55 4.95 2.42
CA MET A 83 3.64 6.08 2.31
C MET A 83 3.58 6.84 3.63
N THR A 84 3.85 8.15 3.60
CA THR A 84 3.81 9.00 4.79
C THR A 84 2.38 9.30 5.22
N GLY A 85 2.22 9.92 6.40
CA GLY A 85 0.91 10.36 6.88
C GLY A 85 0.16 11.30 5.93
N ASP A 86 0.86 12.03 5.05
CA ASP A 86 0.26 12.92 4.06
C ASP A 86 -0.59 12.17 3.01
N PHE A 87 -0.33 10.88 2.78
CA PHE A 87 -1.18 10.02 1.95
C PHE A 87 -2.63 9.93 2.48
N THR A 88 -2.85 10.11 3.79
CA THR A 88 -4.20 10.12 4.37
C THR A 88 -5.05 11.29 3.87
N ARG A 89 -4.43 12.36 3.35
CA ARG A 89 -5.11 13.57 2.87
C ARG A 89 -5.30 13.60 1.36
N ASN A 90 -4.46 12.91 0.59
CA ASN A 90 -4.56 12.84 -0.87
C ASN A 90 -4.47 11.37 -1.37
N PRO A 91 -5.62 10.74 -1.67
CA PRO A 91 -5.68 9.36 -2.15
C PRO A 91 -5.03 9.11 -3.52
N ASP A 92 -4.77 10.17 -4.31
CA ASP A 92 -4.16 10.09 -5.64
C ASP A 92 -2.67 10.47 -5.63
N LEU A 93 -2.09 10.68 -4.44
CA LEU A 93 -0.67 11.01 -4.30
C LEU A 93 0.19 9.84 -4.79
N THR A 94 0.96 10.09 -5.85
CA THR A 94 1.98 9.16 -6.31
C THR A 94 3.25 9.36 -5.50
N PHE A 95 3.84 8.29 -4.98
CA PHE A 95 5.08 8.39 -4.21
C PHE A 95 6.25 8.71 -5.14
N PRO A 96 6.97 9.84 -4.94
CA PRO A 96 8.01 10.28 -5.87
C PRO A 96 9.35 9.56 -5.62
N GLY A 97 9.35 8.24 -5.43
CA GLY A 97 10.53 7.48 -4.99
C GLY A 97 11.77 7.69 -5.86
N GLY A 98 11.61 7.60 -7.18
CA GLY A 98 12.71 7.83 -8.13
C GLY A 98 13.27 9.26 -8.09
N GLU A 99 12.43 10.27 -7.80
CA GLU A 99 12.89 11.65 -7.66
C GLU A 99 13.71 11.84 -6.38
N LEU A 100 13.27 11.22 -5.27
CA LEU A 100 13.97 11.27 -3.99
C LEU A 100 15.33 10.56 -4.05
N GLU A 101 15.40 9.39 -4.69
CA GLU A 101 16.66 8.68 -4.93
C GLU A 101 17.62 9.52 -5.77
N ARG A 102 17.12 10.12 -6.87
CA ARG A 102 17.92 11.00 -7.72
C ARG A 102 18.48 12.18 -6.92
N LEU A 103 17.68 12.81 -6.08
CA LEU A 103 18.09 13.95 -5.28
C LEU A 103 19.25 13.57 -4.34
N ILE A 104 19.15 12.44 -3.64
CA ILE A 104 20.23 11.95 -2.77
C ILE A 104 21.48 11.59 -3.57
N ALA A 105 21.31 10.96 -4.74
CA ALA A 105 22.43 10.60 -5.62
C ALA A 105 23.18 11.84 -6.14
N GLU A 106 22.46 12.89 -6.54
CA GLU A 106 23.02 14.17 -6.97
C GLU A 106 23.79 14.86 -5.84
N ALA A 107 23.19 14.93 -4.65
CA ALA A 107 23.81 15.52 -3.46
C ALA A 107 25.09 14.78 -3.03
N SER A 108 25.07 13.44 -3.06
CA SER A 108 26.20 12.59 -2.66
C SER A 108 27.31 12.55 -3.70
N GLY A 109 26.95 12.66 -4.98
CA GLY A 109 27.86 12.52 -6.11
C GLY A 109 27.93 11.09 -6.67
N PRO A 110 28.46 10.92 -7.90
CA PRO A 110 28.47 9.64 -8.60
C PRO A 110 29.16 8.53 -7.80
N GLY A 111 28.48 7.38 -7.66
CA GLY A 111 29.02 6.19 -6.98
C GLY A 111 29.07 6.28 -5.45
N GLN A 112 28.61 7.37 -4.84
CA GLN A 112 28.66 7.56 -3.39
C GLN A 112 27.36 7.14 -2.67
N ALA A 113 26.27 6.92 -3.40
CA ALA A 113 24.99 6.49 -2.87
C ALA A 113 24.66 5.04 -3.28
N ASP A 114 24.34 4.21 -2.30
CA ASP A 114 23.85 2.85 -2.45
C ASP A 114 22.37 2.80 -2.06
N PHE A 115 21.51 2.35 -2.96
CA PHE A 115 20.07 2.18 -2.73
C PHE A 115 19.74 0.69 -2.66
N ILE A 116 19.06 0.27 -1.60
CA ILE A 116 18.68 -1.12 -1.37
C ILE A 116 17.28 -1.19 -0.77
N ASP A 117 16.44 -2.10 -1.25
CA ASP A 117 15.12 -2.36 -0.64
C ASP A 117 15.29 -3.24 0.61
N ALA A 118 15.94 -2.67 1.61
CA ALA A 118 16.34 -3.36 2.82
C ALA A 118 15.12 -3.82 3.63
N THR A 119 14.01 -3.06 3.62
CA THR A 119 12.78 -3.49 4.30
C THR A 119 12.23 -4.76 3.69
N ARG A 120 12.11 -4.86 2.37
CA ARG A 120 11.61 -6.08 1.73
C ARG A 120 12.51 -7.27 2.05
N ILE A 121 13.83 -7.10 1.89
CA ILE A 121 14.80 -8.18 2.11
C ILE A 121 14.79 -8.62 3.58
N ALA A 122 14.86 -7.68 4.53
CA ALA A 122 14.86 -7.99 5.95
C ALA A 122 13.55 -8.66 6.39
N THR A 123 12.40 -8.17 5.91
CA THR A 123 11.09 -8.76 6.23
C THR A 123 10.99 -10.18 5.67
N ALA A 124 11.43 -10.43 4.44
CA ALA A 124 11.40 -11.76 3.84
C ALA A 124 12.33 -12.76 4.55
N LEU A 125 13.50 -12.31 5.03
CA LEU A 125 14.46 -13.20 5.71
C LEU A 125 14.15 -13.43 7.18
N LEU A 126 13.51 -12.47 7.86
CA LEU A 126 13.45 -12.41 9.32
C LEU A 126 12.03 -12.26 9.86
N GLY A 127 11.03 -12.15 8.99
CA GLY A 127 9.60 -12.06 9.34
C GLY A 127 9.13 -10.68 9.83
N ASP A 128 10.04 -9.73 10.04
CA ASP A 128 9.70 -8.41 10.59
C ASP A 128 10.54 -7.28 9.99
N SER A 129 9.86 -6.21 9.59
CA SER A 129 10.43 -4.94 9.13
C SER A 129 11.31 -4.23 10.18
N ILE A 130 11.14 -4.50 11.47
CA ILE A 130 11.97 -3.93 12.55
C ILE A 130 13.45 -4.28 12.35
N ALA A 131 13.74 -5.44 11.75
CA ALA A 131 15.10 -5.89 11.46
C ALA A 131 15.85 -5.00 10.44
N THR A 132 15.14 -4.14 9.70
CA THR A 132 15.70 -3.30 8.63
C THR A 132 16.85 -2.42 9.12
N ASN A 133 16.72 -1.80 10.29
CA ASN A 133 17.75 -0.87 10.79
C ASN A 133 19.09 -1.59 11.06
N LEU A 134 19.04 -2.79 11.66
CA LEU A 134 20.22 -3.61 11.91
C LEU A 134 20.79 -4.22 10.63
N PHE A 135 19.92 -4.58 9.68
CA PHE A 135 20.34 -4.98 8.34
C PHE A 135 21.10 -3.86 7.62
N MET A 136 20.55 -2.64 7.62
CA MET A 136 21.19 -1.45 7.04
C MET A 136 22.55 -1.15 7.70
N LEU A 137 22.62 -1.24 9.04
CA LEU A 137 23.89 -1.11 9.76
C LEU A 137 24.92 -2.17 9.34
N GLY A 138 24.48 -3.42 9.18
CA GLY A 138 25.34 -4.50 8.69
C GLY A 138 25.85 -4.27 7.27
N TYR A 139 24.99 -3.76 6.39
CA TYR A 139 25.35 -3.41 5.02
C TYR A 139 26.42 -2.30 4.98
N ALA A 140 26.18 -1.20 5.71
CA ALA A 140 27.13 -0.08 5.80
C ALA A 140 28.45 -0.50 6.45
N TRP A 141 28.40 -1.34 7.49
CA TRP A 141 29.59 -1.87 8.14
C TRP A 141 30.45 -2.72 7.19
N GLN A 142 29.83 -3.60 6.42
CA GLN A 142 30.56 -4.47 5.48
C GLN A 142 31.24 -3.67 4.36
N LYS A 143 30.70 -2.49 4.00
CA LYS A 143 31.34 -1.53 3.08
C LYS A 143 32.43 -0.68 3.72
N GLY A 144 32.75 -0.90 5.00
CA GLY A 144 33.80 -0.16 5.72
C GLY A 144 33.38 1.25 6.14
N LEU A 145 32.09 1.57 6.15
CA LEU A 145 31.58 2.93 6.41
C LEU A 145 31.36 3.21 7.90
N VAL A 146 31.40 2.18 8.74
CA VAL A 146 31.19 2.28 10.19
C VAL A 146 32.51 1.93 10.90
N PRO A 147 33.16 2.90 11.58
CA PRO A 147 34.49 2.72 12.15
C PRO A 147 34.45 2.05 13.53
N LEU A 148 33.79 0.90 13.61
CA LEU A 148 33.66 0.05 14.79
C LEU A 148 33.88 -1.41 14.38
N SER A 149 34.32 -2.26 15.30
CA SER A 149 34.44 -3.71 15.07
C SER A 149 33.07 -4.39 15.04
N ALA A 150 32.97 -5.50 14.30
CA ALA A 150 31.76 -6.31 14.31
C ALA A 150 31.54 -6.95 15.68
N GLU A 151 32.61 -7.27 16.40
CA GLU A 151 32.59 -7.84 17.73
C GLU A 151 31.92 -6.87 18.72
N ALA A 152 32.32 -5.60 18.73
CA ALA A 152 31.72 -4.58 19.58
C ALA A 152 30.25 -4.30 19.23
N ILE A 153 29.88 -4.34 17.94
CA ILE A 153 28.48 -4.22 17.51
C ILE A 153 27.65 -5.41 18.02
N ASN A 154 28.15 -6.64 17.87
CA ASN A 154 27.44 -7.83 18.35
C ASN A 154 27.32 -7.85 19.88
N GLN A 155 28.36 -7.46 20.61
CA GLN A 155 28.30 -7.31 22.07
C GLN A 155 27.32 -6.22 22.50
N ALA A 156 27.26 -5.10 21.78
CA ALA A 156 26.27 -4.06 22.05
C ALA A 156 24.83 -4.56 21.83
N ILE A 157 24.59 -5.42 20.84
CA ILE A 157 23.29 -6.08 20.64
C ILE A 157 22.95 -7.00 21.82
N GLU A 158 23.92 -7.77 22.31
CA GLU A 158 23.74 -8.64 23.49
C GLU A 158 23.39 -7.84 24.75
N LEU A 159 24.13 -6.76 25.02
CA LEU A 159 23.92 -5.90 26.18
C LEU A 159 22.57 -5.17 26.16
N ASN A 160 22.04 -4.87 24.97
CA ASN A 160 20.70 -4.29 24.85
C ASN A 160 19.58 -5.29 25.21
N ALA A 161 19.86 -6.60 25.27
CA ALA A 161 18.98 -7.67 25.75
C ALA A 161 17.59 -7.80 25.06
N VAL A 162 17.38 -7.13 23.92
CA VAL A 162 16.13 -7.20 23.14
C VAL A 162 16.38 -7.98 21.85
N ALA A 163 15.60 -9.06 21.66
CA ALA A 163 15.60 -9.88 20.45
C ALA A 163 17.00 -10.19 19.89
N VAL A 164 17.94 -10.52 20.79
CA VAL A 164 19.39 -10.56 20.53
C VAL A 164 19.73 -11.37 19.27
N GLU A 165 19.23 -12.61 19.18
CA GLU A 165 19.52 -13.48 18.04
C GLU A 165 18.94 -12.97 16.72
N ALA A 166 17.73 -12.38 16.75
CA ALA A 166 17.12 -11.77 15.57
C ALA A 166 17.96 -10.58 15.07
N ASN A 167 18.39 -9.70 15.98
CA ASN A 167 19.23 -8.54 15.65
C ASN A 167 20.61 -8.94 15.11
N LYS A 168 21.24 -9.98 15.69
CA LYS A 168 22.49 -10.54 15.16
C LYS A 168 22.30 -11.16 13.77
N ARG A 169 21.19 -11.87 13.53
CA ARG A 169 20.85 -12.38 12.19
C ARG A 169 20.66 -11.24 11.19
N ALA A 170 19.94 -10.19 11.56
CA ALA A 170 19.73 -9.00 10.73
C ALA A 170 21.06 -8.35 10.31
N PHE A 171 21.94 -8.09 11.28
CA PHE A 171 23.27 -7.55 11.02
C PHE A 171 24.10 -8.44 10.08
N ARG A 172 24.08 -9.77 10.28
CA ARG A 172 24.77 -10.73 9.40
C ARG A 172 24.20 -10.75 7.98
N TRP A 173 22.88 -10.67 7.82
CA TRP A 173 22.26 -10.62 6.49
C TRP A 173 22.56 -9.31 5.75
N GLY A 174 22.57 -8.19 6.47
CA GLY A 174 23.00 -6.91 5.91
C GLY A 174 24.42 -6.97 5.35
N ARG A 175 25.33 -7.59 6.11
CA ARG A 175 26.71 -7.84 5.66
C ARG A 175 26.76 -8.71 4.40
N ARG A 176 25.99 -9.81 4.36
CA ARG A 176 25.92 -10.67 3.17
C ARG A 176 25.41 -9.91 1.95
N ALA A 177 24.38 -9.08 2.10
CA ALA A 177 23.83 -8.30 1.02
C ALA A 177 24.80 -7.25 0.46
N ALA A 178 25.68 -6.68 1.30
CA ALA A 178 26.75 -5.80 0.85
C ALA A 178 27.86 -6.53 0.08
N HIS A 179 28.04 -7.83 0.31
CA HIS A 179 29.02 -8.66 -0.38
C HIS A 179 28.47 -9.25 -1.70
N ASP A 180 27.28 -9.85 -1.65
CA ASP A 180 26.59 -10.44 -2.79
C ASP A 180 25.07 -10.25 -2.65
N LEU A 181 24.58 -9.12 -3.17
CA LEU A 181 23.15 -8.81 -3.15
C LEU A 181 22.35 -9.82 -3.99
N ALA A 182 22.87 -10.26 -5.13
CA ALA A 182 22.16 -11.17 -6.03
C ALA A 182 21.92 -12.56 -5.40
N ALA A 183 22.85 -13.06 -4.59
CA ALA A 183 22.63 -14.28 -3.82
C ALA A 183 21.57 -14.12 -2.73
N VAL A 184 21.56 -12.97 -2.04
CA VAL A 184 20.53 -12.68 -1.05
C VAL A 184 19.16 -12.57 -1.70
N GLU A 185 19.05 -11.86 -2.83
CA GLU A 185 17.80 -11.72 -3.60
C GLU A 185 17.23 -13.09 -4.01
N ARG A 186 18.07 -14.00 -4.50
CA ARG A 186 17.65 -15.37 -4.82
C ARG A 186 17.10 -16.16 -3.63
N THR A 187 17.48 -15.79 -2.41
CA THR A 187 16.98 -16.44 -1.19
C THR A 187 15.61 -15.91 -0.78
N VAL A 188 15.30 -14.65 -1.09
CA VAL A 188 14.04 -13.98 -0.72
C VAL A 188 13.00 -13.94 -1.82
N THR A 189 13.40 -14.19 -3.06
CA THR A 189 12.46 -14.26 -4.18
C THR A 189 11.69 -15.58 -4.10
N PRO A 190 10.35 -15.56 -3.95
CA PRO A 190 9.55 -16.77 -3.97
C PRO A 190 9.78 -17.54 -5.29
N ALA A 191 9.81 -18.87 -5.22
CA ALA A 191 10.01 -19.72 -6.40
C ALA A 191 8.88 -19.58 -7.45
N GLU A 192 7.70 -19.14 -7.02
CA GLU A 192 6.56 -18.81 -7.88
C GLU A 192 5.94 -17.49 -7.41
N GLU A 193 5.80 -16.51 -8.32
CA GLU A 193 4.99 -15.32 -8.04
C GLU A 193 3.52 -15.75 -7.89
N PRO A 194 2.83 -15.33 -6.81
CA PRO A 194 1.42 -15.64 -6.68
C PRO A 194 0.66 -15.07 -7.88
N GLN A 195 -0.21 -15.87 -8.51
CA GLN A 195 -1.00 -15.46 -9.69
C GLN A 195 -1.76 -14.13 -9.48
N SER A 196 -2.01 -13.74 -8.23
CA SER A 196 -2.59 -12.44 -7.89
C SER A 196 -1.76 -11.24 -8.35
N HIS A 197 -0.44 -11.37 -8.55
CA HIS A 197 0.48 -10.28 -8.92
C HIS A 197 0.66 -10.11 -10.43
N HIS A 198 0.28 -11.09 -11.26
CA HIS A 198 0.29 -10.91 -12.70
C HIS A 198 -0.79 -9.91 -13.12
N LEU A 199 -0.38 -8.81 -13.76
CA LEU A 199 -1.31 -7.88 -14.38
C LEU A 199 -1.86 -8.52 -15.66
N SER A 200 -3.18 -8.47 -15.83
CA SER A 200 -3.81 -8.90 -17.08
C SER A 200 -3.32 -8.04 -18.24
N GLN A 201 -2.92 -8.69 -19.34
CA GLN A 201 -2.34 -8.04 -20.52
C GLN A 201 -3.38 -7.78 -21.61
N SER A 202 -4.59 -8.36 -21.48
CA SER A 202 -5.68 -8.21 -22.44
C SER A 202 -7.04 -8.04 -21.76
N LEU A 203 -8.00 -7.49 -22.50
CA LEU A 203 -9.39 -7.39 -22.05
C LEU A 203 -10.01 -8.77 -21.77
N GLU A 204 -9.68 -9.78 -22.57
CA GLU A 204 -10.12 -11.16 -22.37
C GLU A 204 -9.64 -11.72 -21.02
N GLU A 205 -8.36 -11.54 -20.69
CA GLU A 205 -7.81 -11.97 -19.40
C GLU A 205 -8.46 -11.22 -18.24
N ILE A 206 -8.69 -9.91 -18.41
CA ILE A 206 -9.40 -9.08 -17.44
C ILE A 206 -10.80 -9.64 -17.16
N ILE A 207 -11.56 -9.96 -18.22
CA ILE A 207 -12.91 -10.49 -18.11
C ILE A 207 -12.89 -11.86 -17.44
N GLN A 208 -12.02 -12.78 -17.91
CA GLN A 208 -11.95 -14.14 -17.40
C GLN A 208 -11.64 -14.17 -15.90
N ARG A 209 -10.58 -13.44 -15.48
CA ARG A 209 -10.20 -13.37 -14.07
C ARG A 209 -11.30 -12.82 -13.18
N ARG A 210 -12.07 -11.84 -13.67
CA ARG A 210 -13.19 -11.24 -12.93
C ARG A 210 -14.42 -12.15 -12.92
N VAL A 211 -14.66 -12.91 -13.98
CA VAL A 211 -15.70 -13.96 -14.01
C VAL A 211 -15.40 -15.03 -12.97
N ASP A 212 -14.16 -15.50 -12.89
CA ASP A 212 -13.73 -16.49 -11.90
C ASP A 212 -13.89 -15.95 -10.48
N PHE A 213 -13.44 -14.71 -10.25
CA PHE A 213 -13.62 -14.03 -8.97
C PHE A 213 -15.11 -13.90 -8.59
N LEU A 214 -15.96 -13.39 -9.49
CA LEU A 214 -17.38 -13.15 -9.22
C LEU A 214 -18.16 -14.46 -9.00
N THR A 215 -17.71 -15.55 -9.63
CA THR A 215 -18.27 -16.89 -9.41
C THR A 215 -17.97 -17.37 -7.98
N GLY A 216 -16.73 -17.19 -7.52
CA GLY A 216 -16.34 -17.46 -6.13
C GLY A 216 -17.02 -16.53 -5.12
N TYR A 217 -17.14 -15.24 -5.47
CA TYR A 217 -17.74 -14.18 -4.67
C TYR A 217 -19.23 -14.41 -4.41
N GLN A 218 -20.01 -14.70 -5.46
CA GLN A 218 -21.45 -14.94 -5.38
C GLN A 218 -21.79 -16.28 -6.03
N ASN A 219 -21.89 -16.32 -7.36
CA ASN A 219 -22.20 -17.51 -8.17
C ASN A 219 -22.00 -17.24 -9.67
N ALA A 220 -22.13 -18.28 -10.49
CA ALA A 220 -21.95 -18.21 -11.94
C ALA A 220 -22.95 -17.26 -12.65
N ALA A 221 -24.19 -17.13 -12.15
CA ALA A 221 -25.17 -16.20 -12.72
C ALA A 221 -24.74 -14.73 -12.52
N TYR A 222 -24.14 -14.42 -11.38
CA TYR A 222 -23.60 -13.11 -11.07
C TYR A 222 -22.40 -12.75 -11.97
N ALA A 223 -21.50 -13.71 -12.19
CA ALA A 223 -20.39 -13.54 -13.14
C ALA A 223 -20.88 -13.39 -14.59
N LYS A 224 -21.94 -14.12 -14.99
CA LYS A 224 -22.55 -13.99 -16.31
C LYS A 224 -23.18 -12.61 -16.53
N ARG A 225 -23.82 -12.03 -15.50
CA ARG A 225 -24.35 -10.65 -15.53
C ARG A 225 -23.23 -9.65 -15.82
N TYR A 226 -22.09 -9.80 -15.15
CA TYR A 226 -20.89 -9.01 -15.40
C TYR A 226 -20.41 -9.11 -16.85
N ALA A 227 -20.13 -10.33 -17.32
CA ALA A 227 -19.61 -10.56 -18.67
C ALA A 227 -20.57 -10.07 -19.76
N ALA A 228 -21.88 -10.20 -19.54
CA ALA A 228 -22.89 -9.74 -20.48
C ALA A 228 -22.85 -8.22 -20.69
N LEU A 229 -22.73 -7.43 -19.62
CA LEU A 229 -22.65 -5.97 -19.75
C LEU A 229 -21.36 -5.54 -20.46
N VAL A 230 -20.21 -6.10 -20.07
CA VAL A 230 -18.92 -5.81 -20.72
C VAL A 230 -18.98 -6.16 -22.21
N GLY A 231 -19.53 -7.33 -22.55
CA GLY A 231 -19.68 -7.77 -23.94
C GLY A 231 -20.59 -6.85 -24.77
N ARG A 232 -21.68 -6.32 -24.20
CA ARG A 232 -22.55 -5.35 -24.87
C ARG A 232 -21.80 -4.06 -25.22
N LEU A 233 -21.01 -3.54 -24.27
CA LEU A 233 -20.28 -2.28 -24.49
C LEU A 233 -19.12 -2.46 -25.46
N ARG A 234 -18.43 -3.60 -25.40
CA ARG A 234 -17.44 -3.98 -26.43
C ARG A 234 -18.05 -4.01 -27.83
N LYS A 235 -19.23 -4.62 -27.96
CA LYS A 235 -19.95 -4.68 -29.24
C LYS A 235 -20.34 -3.27 -29.71
N ALA A 236 -20.95 -2.47 -28.85
CA ALA A 236 -21.36 -1.10 -29.17
C ALA A 236 -20.16 -0.22 -29.57
N GLU A 237 -19.03 -0.32 -28.86
CA GLU A 237 -17.78 0.36 -29.19
C GLU A 237 -17.29 -0.02 -30.59
N SER A 238 -17.23 -1.32 -30.89
CA SER A 238 -16.80 -1.80 -32.21
C SER A 238 -17.72 -1.38 -33.37
N GLU A 239 -19.03 -1.31 -33.15
CA GLU A 239 -20.02 -1.01 -34.19
C GLU A 239 -20.22 0.49 -34.40
N LYS A 240 -20.16 1.30 -33.33
CA LYS A 240 -20.54 2.72 -33.35
C LYS A 240 -19.37 3.68 -33.25
N ALA A 241 -18.21 3.22 -32.77
CA ALA A 241 -17.00 4.02 -32.65
C ALA A 241 -15.77 3.25 -33.19
N PRO A 242 -15.77 2.85 -34.48
CA PRO A 242 -14.67 2.08 -35.04
C PRO A 242 -13.35 2.87 -34.97
N GLY A 243 -12.29 2.22 -34.51
CA GLY A 243 -10.97 2.83 -34.30
C GLY A 243 -10.74 3.38 -32.89
N PHE A 244 -11.78 3.45 -32.05
CA PHE A 244 -11.65 3.79 -30.64
C PHE A 244 -11.61 2.53 -29.76
N SER A 245 -10.97 2.65 -28.59
CA SER A 245 -10.80 1.56 -27.62
C SER A 245 -10.79 2.10 -26.19
N GLY A 246 -11.05 1.23 -25.23
CA GLY A 246 -10.90 1.51 -23.80
C GLY A 246 -12.22 1.65 -23.06
N LEU A 247 -13.36 1.84 -23.74
CA LEU A 247 -14.66 1.87 -23.08
C LEU A 247 -14.99 0.51 -22.45
N ALA A 248 -14.81 -0.58 -23.21
CA ALA A 248 -15.04 -1.93 -22.67
C ALA A 248 -14.13 -2.26 -21.48
N GLU A 249 -12.87 -1.79 -21.49
CA GLU A 249 -11.92 -1.98 -20.39
C GLU A 249 -12.31 -1.18 -19.14
N ALA A 250 -12.72 0.08 -19.31
CA ALA A 250 -13.25 0.91 -18.24
C ALA A 250 -14.48 0.24 -17.60
N VAL A 251 -15.44 -0.19 -18.41
CA VAL A 251 -16.63 -0.90 -17.93
C VAL A 251 -16.26 -2.19 -17.23
N ALA A 252 -15.34 -2.97 -17.80
CA ALA A 252 -14.84 -4.17 -17.14
C ALA A 252 -14.32 -3.84 -15.74
N ARG A 253 -13.55 -2.75 -15.57
CA ARG A 253 -12.89 -2.37 -14.31
C ARG A 253 -13.87 -1.87 -13.28
N TYR A 254 -14.68 -0.90 -13.65
CA TYR A 254 -15.50 -0.17 -12.70
C TYR A 254 -16.82 -0.86 -12.41
N TYR A 255 -17.37 -1.62 -13.35
CA TYR A 255 -18.51 -2.48 -13.05
C TYR A 255 -18.13 -3.59 -12.06
N PHE A 256 -16.96 -4.22 -12.26
CA PHE A 256 -16.45 -5.20 -11.30
C PHE A 256 -16.27 -4.60 -9.90
N LYS A 257 -15.72 -3.37 -9.80
CA LYS A 257 -15.59 -2.65 -8.52
C LYS A 257 -16.93 -2.47 -7.81
N LEU A 258 -18.01 -2.18 -8.54
CA LEU A 258 -19.36 -2.03 -7.97
C LEU A 258 -19.97 -3.39 -7.57
N LEU A 259 -19.69 -4.46 -8.31
CA LEU A 259 -20.21 -5.79 -8.02
C LEU A 259 -19.48 -6.49 -6.86
N ALA A 260 -18.17 -6.30 -6.76
CA ALA A 260 -17.29 -6.96 -5.79
C ALA A 260 -17.05 -6.08 -4.55
N VAL A 261 -18.13 -5.61 -3.92
CA VAL A 261 -18.02 -4.87 -2.66
C VAL A 261 -17.51 -5.79 -1.54
N LYS A 262 -16.63 -5.26 -0.69
CA LYS A 262 -16.09 -5.96 0.48
C LYS A 262 -17.12 -5.94 1.61
N ASP A 263 -18.19 -6.70 1.41
CA ASP A 263 -19.28 -6.86 2.36
C ASP A 263 -18.97 -7.90 3.44
N GLU A 264 -19.90 -8.10 4.36
CA GLU A 264 -19.73 -8.98 5.51
C GLU A 264 -19.48 -10.43 5.08
N TYR A 265 -20.14 -10.89 4.02
CA TYR A 265 -19.95 -12.24 3.48
C TYR A 265 -18.59 -12.41 2.80
N GLU A 266 -18.10 -11.39 2.08
CA GLU A 266 -16.79 -11.42 1.44
C GLU A 266 -15.66 -11.34 2.45
N VAL A 267 -15.77 -10.47 3.46
CA VAL A 267 -14.84 -10.44 4.60
C VAL A 267 -14.77 -11.82 5.25
N ALA A 268 -15.93 -12.43 5.50
CA ALA A 268 -16.02 -13.78 6.04
C ALA A 268 -15.34 -14.82 5.15
N ARG A 269 -15.54 -14.77 3.82
CA ARG A 269 -14.89 -15.66 2.85
C ARG A 269 -13.37 -15.53 2.88
N LEU A 270 -12.84 -14.30 2.93
CA LEU A 270 -11.40 -14.04 2.97
C LEU A 270 -10.74 -14.60 4.24
N TYR A 271 -11.37 -14.43 5.41
CA TYR A 271 -10.87 -15.01 6.67
C TYR A 271 -11.08 -16.53 6.79
N ALA A 272 -12.10 -17.06 6.11
CA ALA A 272 -12.41 -18.48 6.12
C ALA A 272 -11.51 -19.30 5.17
N GLY A 273 -10.86 -18.66 4.20
CA GLY A 273 -10.06 -19.32 3.16
C GLY A 273 -8.74 -19.91 3.68
N PRO A 274 -8.19 -20.93 2.99
CA PRO A 274 -6.91 -21.54 3.35
C PRO A 274 -5.75 -20.54 3.26
N GLU A 275 -5.82 -19.57 2.33
CA GLU A 275 -4.82 -18.52 2.15
C GLU A 275 -4.60 -17.69 3.43
N PHE A 276 -5.65 -17.41 4.21
CA PHE A 276 -5.51 -16.65 5.45
C PHE A 276 -4.70 -17.42 6.49
N ALA A 277 -5.00 -18.72 6.67
CA ALA A 277 -4.26 -19.57 7.59
C ALA A 277 -2.82 -19.78 7.12
N GLN A 278 -2.59 -19.95 5.82
CA GLN A 278 -1.26 -20.05 5.25
C GLN A 278 -0.42 -18.80 5.53
N LYS A 279 -0.96 -17.61 5.23
CA LYS A 279 -0.26 -16.33 5.49
C LYS A 279 0.04 -16.13 6.98
N LEU A 280 -0.86 -16.55 7.87
CA LEU A 280 -0.61 -16.50 9.31
C LEU A 280 0.57 -17.38 9.72
N ASN A 281 0.61 -18.63 9.23
CA ASN A 281 1.68 -19.57 9.56
C ASN A 281 3.03 -19.21 8.89
N GLU A 282 2.99 -18.52 7.74
CA GLU A 282 4.19 -17.99 7.09
C GLU A 282 4.75 -16.78 7.82
N GLN A 283 3.88 -15.92 8.37
CA GLN A 283 4.28 -14.67 9.02
C GLN A 283 4.62 -14.83 10.50
N PHE A 284 4.01 -15.78 11.20
CA PHE A 284 4.15 -15.95 12.64
C PHE A 284 4.62 -17.36 13.01
N GLU A 285 5.72 -17.46 13.76
CA GLU A 285 6.21 -18.72 14.34
C GLU A 285 5.61 -18.96 15.74
N GLY A 286 5.34 -20.22 16.07
CA GLY A 286 4.91 -20.65 17.41
C GLY A 286 3.41 -20.46 17.71
N ASP A 287 3.08 -20.42 19.00
CA ASP A 287 1.70 -20.30 19.49
C ASP A 287 1.24 -18.83 19.48
N PHE A 288 0.50 -18.42 18.45
CA PHE A 288 -0.10 -17.09 18.38
C PHE A 288 -1.59 -17.09 18.76
N LYS A 289 -2.06 -15.96 19.29
CA LYS A 289 -3.48 -15.71 19.58
C LYS A 289 -4.04 -14.73 18.57
N LEU A 290 -5.20 -15.06 18.00
CA LEU A 290 -5.92 -14.19 17.07
C LEU A 290 -6.98 -13.37 17.80
N SER A 291 -6.93 -12.05 17.61
CA SER A 291 -8.01 -11.13 17.95
C SER A 291 -8.40 -10.27 16.74
N PHE A 292 -9.70 -10.06 16.58
CA PHE A 292 -10.31 -9.33 15.49
C PHE A 292 -10.95 -8.06 16.04
N HIS A 293 -10.65 -6.92 15.43
CA HIS A 293 -11.26 -5.64 15.80
C HIS A 293 -12.37 -5.31 14.80
N LEU A 294 -13.63 -5.54 15.20
CA LEU A 294 -14.80 -5.41 14.35
C LEU A 294 -15.75 -4.37 14.93
N ALA A 295 -16.51 -3.68 14.07
CA ALA A 295 -17.61 -2.83 14.47
C ALA A 295 -18.91 -3.33 13.80
N PRO A 296 -19.54 -4.41 14.32
CA PRO A 296 -20.69 -5.02 13.66
C PRO A 296 -21.85 -4.02 13.55
N PRO A 297 -22.34 -3.71 12.34
CA PRO A 297 -23.27 -2.59 12.13
C PRO A 297 -24.63 -2.76 12.85
N LEU A 298 -24.99 -3.99 13.23
CA LEU A 298 -26.25 -4.30 13.90
C LEU A 298 -26.23 -4.00 15.41
N PHE A 299 -25.07 -4.08 16.07
CA PHE A 299 -24.98 -4.05 17.54
C PHE A 299 -23.83 -3.21 18.09
N ALA A 300 -22.91 -2.72 17.25
CA ALA A 300 -21.83 -1.87 17.70
C ALA A 300 -22.38 -0.54 18.24
N LYS A 301 -21.87 -0.14 19.41
CA LYS A 301 -22.19 1.16 20.00
C LYS A 301 -21.71 2.27 19.08
N ARG A 302 -22.47 3.35 19.03
CA ARG A 302 -22.02 4.58 18.38
C ARG A 302 -21.34 5.47 19.39
N ASP A 303 -20.27 6.08 18.96
CA ASP A 303 -19.57 7.11 19.70
C ASP A 303 -20.47 8.35 19.85
N PRO A 304 -20.61 8.91 21.05
CA PRO A 304 -21.53 10.02 21.29
C PRO A 304 -21.06 11.35 20.67
N ASP A 305 -19.76 11.54 20.48
CA ASP A 305 -19.19 12.79 19.97
C ASP A 305 -19.12 12.79 18.44
N THR A 306 -18.77 11.64 17.85
CA THR A 306 -18.58 11.49 16.39
C THR A 306 -19.77 10.83 15.69
N GLY A 307 -20.63 10.10 16.42
CA GLY A 307 -21.74 9.33 15.86
C GLY A 307 -21.33 8.03 15.14
N GLU A 308 -20.04 7.69 15.14
CA GLU A 308 -19.46 6.57 14.40
C GLU A 308 -19.49 5.25 15.19
N LEU A 309 -19.46 4.11 14.49
CA LEU A 309 -19.45 2.80 15.15
C LEU A 309 -18.11 2.53 15.84
N GLN A 310 -18.17 2.16 17.13
CA GLN A 310 -17.00 1.81 17.92
C GLN A 310 -16.55 0.38 17.64
N LYS A 311 -15.24 0.21 17.42
CA LYS A 311 -14.62 -1.10 17.25
C LYS A 311 -14.57 -1.84 18.58
N GLN A 312 -14.86 -3.14 18.53
CA GLN A 312 -14.79 -4.05 19.66
C GLN A 312 -13.84 -5.20 19.32
N GLU A 313 -13.19 -5.73 20.35
CA GLU A 313 -12.29 -6.88 20.22
C GLU A 313 -13.07 -8.19 20.31
N PHE A 314 -12.86 -9.07 19.34
CA PHE A 314 -13.40 -10.42 19.27
C PHE A 314 -12.24 -11.43 19.21
N GLY A 315 -12.27 -12.46 20.04
CA GLY A 315 -11.22 -13.49 20.03
C GLY A 315 -11.32 -14.46 18.84
N ALA A 316 -10.44 -15.46 18.83
CA ALA A 316 -10.35 -16.49 17.80
C ALA A 316 -11.67 -17.28 17.55
N TRP A 317 -12.61 -17.27 18.50
CA TRP A 317 -13.95 -17.86 18.34
C TRP A 317 -14.75 -17.24 17.18
N MET A 318 -14.36 -16.06 16.69
CA MET A 318 -15.00 -15.44 15.52
C MET A 318 -14.71 -16.20 14.21
N LEU A 319 -13.60 -16.94 14.11
CA LEU A 319 -13.26 -17.71 12.92
C LEU A 319 -14.33 -18.72 12.48
N PRO A 320 -14.85 -19.62 13.36
CA PRO A 320 -15.93 -20.53 12.97
C PRO A 320 -17.22 -19.79 12.58
N VAL A 321 -17.49 -18.62 13.16
CA VAL A 321 -18.63 -17.77 12.76
C VAL A 321 -18.42 -17.22 11.34
N LEU A 322 -17.25 -16.67 11.03
CA LEU A 322 -16.88 -16.21 9.69
C LEU A 322 -16.93 -17.35 8.67
N ARG A 323 -16.45 -18.56 9.00
CA ARG A 323 -16.58 -19.74 8.13
C ARG A 323 -18.02 -20.10 7.83
N THR A 324 -18.92 -19.93 8.79
CA THR A 324 -20.35 -20.17 8.60
C THR A 324 -20.98 -19.09 7.74
N MET A 325 -20.70 -17.81 8.02
CA MET A 325 -21.15 -16.67 7.22
C MET A 325 -20.69 -16.75 5.77
N ALA A 326 -19.46 -17.20 5.50
CA ALA A 326 -18.93 -17.37 4.15
C ALA A 326 -19.79 -18.33 3.30
N LYS A 327 -20.41 -19.35 3.91
CA LYS A 327 -21.33 -20.28 3.23
C LYS A 327 -22.70 -19.68 2.97
N LEU A 328 -23.07 -18.63 3.71
CA LEU A 328 -24.35 -17.92 3.59
C LEU A 328 -24.32 -16.79 2.55
N LYS A 329 -23.28 -16.69 1.71
CA LYS A 329 -23.21 -15.71 0.61
C LYS A 329 -24.44 -15.71 -0.31
N GLY A 330 -25.15 -16.84 -0.42
CA GLY A 330 -26.41 -16.94 -1.18
C GLY A 330 -27.54 -16.07 -0.63
N LEU A 331 -27.47 -15.65 0.64
CA LEU A 331 -28.44 -14.74 1.24
C LEU A 331 -28.27 -13.30 0.73
N ARG A 332 -27.09 -12.94 0.21
CA ARG A 332 -26.78 -11.59 -0.30
C ARG A 332 -27.87 -11.11 -1.25
N GLY A 333 -28.46 -9.95 -0.94
CA GLY A 333 -29.50 -9.35 -1.77
C GLY A 333 -30.90 -9.97 -1.64
N THR A 334 -31.08 -11.00 -0.82
CA THR A 334 -32.39 -11.60 -0.54
C THR A 334 -33.09 -10.92 0.64
N ALA A 335 -34.35 -11.24 0.90
CA ALA A 335 -35.07 -10.74 2.07
C ALA A 335 -34.48 -11.25 3.41
N LEU A 336 -33.69 -12.33 3.39
CA LEU A 336 -32.99 -12.86 4.55
C LEU A 336 -31.61 -12.23 4.77
N ASP A 337 -31.22 -11.27 3.91
CA ASP A 337 -29.99 -10.51 4.05
C ASP A 337 -30.10 -9.44 5.13
N ILE A 338 -29.82 -9.82 6.38
CA ILE A 338 -29.90 -8.90 7.52
C ILE A 338 -28.95 -7.69 7.37
N PHE A 339 -27.79 -7.88 6.74
CA PHE A 339 -26.83 -6.80 6.49
C PHE A 339 -27.29 -5.90 5.35
N GLY A 340 -28.00 -6.47 4.37
CA GLY A 340 -28.56 -5.78 3.21
C GLY A 340 -29.59 -4.69 3.54
N TYR A 341 -30.08 -4.59 4.77
CA TYR A 341 -31.03 -3.54 5.16
C TYR A 341 -30.36 -2.20 5.51
N SER A 342 -29.04 -2.17 5.71
CA SER A 342 -28.33 -0.92 6.02
C SER A 342 -28.43 0.11 4.87
N ALA A 343 -28.32 1.39 5.21
CA ALA A 343 -28.34 2.47 4.21
C ALA A 343 -27.19 2.31 3.19
N GLU A 344 -26.00 1.92 3.67
CA GLU A 344 -24.83 1.66 2.82
C GLU A 344 -25.08 0.53 1.82
N ARG A 345 -25.61 -0.63 2.26
CA ARG A 345 -25.90 -1.76 1.35
C ARG A 345 -27.02 -1.45 0.37
N ARG A 346 -28.02 -0.66 0.77
CA ARG A 346 -29.07 -0.18 -0.15
C ARG A 346 -28.48 0.75 -1.21
N MET A 347 -27.63 1.69 -0.81
CA MET A 347 -26.92 2.59 -1.71
C MET A 347 -26.04 1.82 -2.71
N GLU A 348 -25.22 0.87 -2.25
CA GLU A 348 -24.37 0.04 -3.12
C GLU A 348 -25.18 -0.74 -4.17
N ARG A 349 -26.31 -1.35 -3.78
CA ARG A 349 -27.20 -2.02 -4.73
C ARG A 349 -27.87 -1.04 -5.69
N GLY A 350 -28.13 0.19 -5.27
CA GLY A 350 -28.58 1.28 -6.15
C GLY A 350 -27.53 1.61 -7.20
N LEU A 351 -26.28 1.84 -6.77
CA LEU A 351 -25.15 2.15 -7.66
C LEU A 351 -24.96 1.11 -8.77
N ILE A 352 -25.14 -0.19 -8.48
CA ILE A 352 -25.07 -1.25 -9.50
C ILE A 352 -26.15 -1.05 -10.58
N ARG A 353 -27.40 -0.79 -10.17
CA ARG A 353 -28.53 -0.60 -11.10
C ARG A 353 -28.39 0.68 -11.91
N ASP A 354 -28.00 1.76 -11.24
CA ASP A 354 -27.79 3.06 -11.88
C ASP A 354 -26.70 2.95 -12.94
N TYR A 355 -25.59 2.27 -12.61
CA TYR A 355 -24.48 2.05 -13.52
C TYR A 355 -24.90 1.20 -14.73
N GLU A 356 -25.65 0.11 -14.52
CA GLU A 356 -26.17 -0.70 -15.62
C GLU A 356 -27.07 0.10 -16.55
N THR A 357 -27.97 0.90 -15.98
CA THR A 357 -28.88 1.77 -16.76
C THR A 357 -28.09 2.79 -17.57
N LEU A 358 -27.09 3.42 -16.96
CA LEU A 358 -26.20 4.37 -17.63
C LEU A 358 -25.41 3.71 -18.77
N MET A 359 -24.87 2.51 -18.55
CA MET A 359 -24.13 1.76 -19.57
C MET A 359 -25.04 1.33 -20.73
N GLU A 360 -26.30 1.01 -20.47
CA GLU A 360 -27.29 0.75 -21.52
C GLU A 360 -27.61 2.01 -22.33
N GLU A 361 -27.77 3.18 -21.69
CA GLU A 361 -27.93 4.46 -22.40
C GLU A 361 -26.72 4.79 -23.26
N ILE A 362 -25.50 4.64 -22.71
CA ILE A 362 -24.24 4.87 -23.43
C ILE A 362 -24.16 3.94 -24.64
N ALA A 363 -24.41 2.63 -24.48
CA ALA A 363 -24.37 1.69 -25.60
C ALA A 363 -25.39 2.06 -26.69
N GLY A 364 -26.52 2.65 -26.32
CA GLY A 364 -27.56 3.15 -27.23
C GLY A 364 -27.13 4.38 -28.03
N LYS A 365 -26.45 5.35 -27.39
CA LYS A 365 -26.14 6.68 -27.96
C LYS A 365 -24.67 6.91 -28.29
N LEU A 366 -23.82 5.88 -28.18
CA LEU A 366 -22.40 5.99 -28.48
C LEU A 366 -22.17 6.44 -29.92
N THR A 367 -21.28 7.42 -30.09
CA THR A 367 -20.73 7.90 -31.35
C THR A 367 -19.22 8.09 -31.18
N PRO A 368 -18.45 8.26 -32.27
CA PRO A 368 -17.02 8.58 -32.16
C PRO A 368 -16.77 9.88 -31.36
N ASP A 369 -17.63 10.90 -31.53
CA ASP A 369 -17.45 12.21 -30.92
C ASP A 369 -17.68 12.21 -29.39
N ASN A 370 -18.55 11.32 -28.89
CA ASN A 370 -18.87 11.22 -27.47
C ASN A 370 -18.15 10.06 -26.76
N HIS A 371 -17.24 9.36 -27.44
CA HIS A 371 -16.53 8.20 -26.91
C HIS A 371 -15.71 8.54 -25.65
N ALA A 372 -14.99 9.66 -25.65
CA ALA A 372 -14.23 10.13 -24.49
C ALA A 372 -15.12 10.38 -23.26
N LEU A 373 -16.29 11.02 -23.47
CA LEU A 373 -17.28 11.23 -22.43
C LEU A 373 -17.87 9.91 -21.90
N ALA A 374 -18.13 8.95 -22.80
CA ALA A 374 -18.59 7.63 -22.40
C ALA A 374 -17.56 6.92 -21.51
N MET A 375 -16.27 7.04 -21.81
CA MET A 375 -15.19 6.50 -20.97
C MET A 375 -15.13 7.17 -19.60
N GLU A 376 -15.23 8.50 -19.54
CA GLU A 376 -15.25 9.24 -18.27
C GLU A 376 -16.47 8.82 -17.41
N LEU A 377 -17.65 8.72 -18.00
CA LEU A 377 -18.87 8.23 -17.34
C LEU A 377 -18.72 6.79 -16.83
N ALA A 378 -18.16 5.89 -17.65
CA ALA A 378 -17.88 4.52 -17.25
C ALA A 378 -16.88 4.44 -16.09
N SER A 379 -16.04 5.47 -15.91
CA SER A 379 -14.98 5.55 -14.92
C SER A 379 -15.37 6.22 -13.60
N ILE A 380 -16.58 6.79 -13.49
CA ILE A 380 -17.08 7.43 -12.26
C ILE A 380 -16.89 6.58 -10.99
N PRO A 381 -17.10 5.25 -10.98
CA PRO A 381 -16.88 4.44 -9.77
C PRO A 381 -15.44 4.49 -9.23
N GLU A 382 -14.46 4.95 -9.99
CA GLU A 382 -13.11 5.24 -9.49
C GLU A 382 -13.11 6.21 -8.30
N LYS A 383 -13.96 7.24 -8.39
CA LYS A 383 -14.08 8.33 -7.41
C LYS A 383 -14.75 7.88 -6.11
N ILE A 384 -15.40 6.71 -6.11
CA ILE A 384 -16.05 6.13 -4.93
C ILE A 384 -15.03 5.27 -4.18
N ARG A 385 -14.43 5.83 -3.12
CA ARG A 385 -13.38 5.18 -2.31
C ARG A 385 -13.75 5.21 -0.81
N GLY A 386 -13.07 4.38 -0.03
CA GLY A 386 -13.28 4.29 1.42
C GLY A 386 -14.48 3.42 1.83
N TYR A 387 -14.85 3.53 3.11
CA TYR A 387 -15.91 2.77 3.77
C TYR A 387 -16.77 3.70 4.64
N GLY A 388 -18.03 3.36 4.88
CA GLY A 388 -18.92 4.13 5.76
C GLY A 388 -19.06 5.60 5.32
N HIS A 389 -18.91 6.54 6.25
CA HIS A 389 -19.11 7.98 6.00
C HIS A 389 -18.16 8.54 4.91
N VAL A 390 -16.93 8.03 4.81
CA VAL A 390 -15.97 8.43 3.76
C VAL A 390 -16.52 8.07 2.39
N LYS A 391 -17.05 6.86 2.25
CA LYS A 391 -17.67 6.39 1.00
C LYS A 391 -18.92 7.21 0.67
N GLU A 392 -19.77 7.49 1.64
CA GLU A 392 -20.97 8.31 1.43
C GLU A 392 -20.63 9.71 0.90
N ALA A 393 -19.59 10.36 1.44
CA ALA A 393 -19.11 11.64 0.94
C ALA A 393 -18.62 11.54 -0.52
N HIS A 394 -17.80 10.53 -0.82
CA HIS A 394 -17.32 10.29 -2.18
C HIS A 394 -18.44 9.96 -3.18
N VAL A 395 -19.48 9.23 -2.77
CA VAL A 395 -20.65 8.94 -3.61
C VAL A 395 -21.38 10.22 -3.98
N LYS A 396 -21.56 11.16 -3.05
CA LYS A 396 -22.20 12.46 -3.35
C LYS A 396 -21.42 13.24 -4.41
N THR A 397 -20.10 13.36 -4.24
CA THR A 397 -19.24 14.04 -5.21
C THR A 397 -19.21 13.32 -6.57
N ALA A 398 -19.15 11.98 -6.56
CA ALA A 398 -19.17 11.18 -7.78
C ALA A 398 -20.48 11.34 -8.55
N LYS A 399 -21.63 11.37 -7.86
CA LYS A 399 -22.95 11.56 -8.48
C LYS A 399 -23.16 12.96 -9.03
N ALA A 400 -22.61 13.99 -8.40
CA ALA A 400 -22.61 15.34 -8.98
C ALA A 400 -21.82 15.36 -10.31
N CYS A 401 -20.60 14.80 -10.30
CA CYS A 401 -19.76 14.69 -11.50
C CYS A 401 -20.42 13.84 -12.60
N GLU A 402 -21.09 12.74 -12.24
CA GLU A 402 -21.86 11.90 -13.16
C GLU A 402 -22.98 12.70 -13.85
N ALA A 403 -23.71 13.53 -13.10
CA ALA A 403 -24.79 14.35 -13.65
C ALA A 403 -24.30 15.40 -14.65
N ASP A 404 -23.17 16.05 -14.35
CA ASP A 404 -22.55 17.04 -15.25
C ASP A 404 -22.08 16.37 -16.56
N LEU A 405 -21.38 15.25 -16.45
CA LEU A 405 -20.90 14.49 -17.62
C LEU A 405 -22.06 13.91 -18.44
N LEU A 406 -23.12 13.45 -17.78
CA LEU A 406 -24.29 12.88 -18.48
C LEU A 406 -25.05 13.96 -19.25
N THR A 407 -25.09 15.19 -18.73
CA THR A 407 -25.66 16.34 -19.44
C THR A 407 -24.84 16.61 -20.70
N ALA A 408 -23.51 16.68 -20.59
CA ALA A 408 -22.61 16.86 -21.74
C ALA A 408 -22.68 15.70 -22.75
N PHE A 409 -22.89 14.47 -22.29
CA PHE A 409 -23.04 13.29 -23.17
C PHE A 409 -24.34 13.34 -23.97
N ARG A 410 -25.42 13.86 -23.38
CA ARG A 410 -26.73 13.98 -24.04
C ARG A 410 -26.82 15.19 -24.97
N ASP A 411 -26.10 16.27 -24.66
CA ASP A 411 -26.08 17.51 -25.42
C ASP A 411 -24.63 18.02 -25.65
N PRO A 412 -23.95 17.51 -26.69
CA PRO A 412 -22.56 17.87 -26.99
C PRO A 412 -22.35 19.36 -27.32
N ALA A 413 -23.41 20.07 -27.75
CA ALA A 413 -23.33 21.47 -28.20
C ALA A 413 -23.12 22.45 -27.04
N GLN A 414 -23.54 22.13 -25.81
CA GLN A 414 -23.41 23.03 -24.65
C GLN A 414 -21.98 23.17 -24.13
N ARG A 415 -21.08 22.20 -24.40
CA ARG A 415 -19.70 22.26 -23.90
C ARG A 415 -18.78 23.16 -24.74
N GLN A 416 -19.10 23.34 -26.03
CA GLN A 416 -18.38 24.30 -26.88
C GLN A 416 -18.62 25.74 -26.42
N THR A 417 -19.81 26.06 -25.89
CA THR A 417 -20.15 27.40 -25.40
C THR A 417 -19.61 27.74 -24.00
N ALA A 418 -19.13 26.75 -23.24
CA ALA A 418 -18.57 26.95 -21.90
C ALA A 418 -17.03 26.99 -21.88
N ALA A 419 -16.39 26.69 -23.02
CA ALA A 419 -14.94 26.72 -23.21
C ALA A 419 -14.46 27.93 -24.05
N GLU A 420 -15.40 28.73 -24.57
CA GLU A 420 -15.20 30.12 -25.01
C GLU A 420 -15.46 31.08 -23.85
#